data_AF-A0A653XW24-F1
#
_entry.id   AF-A0A653XW24-F1
#
_cell.length_a   1.000
_cell.length_b   1.000
_cell.length_c   1.000
_cell.angle_alpha   90.00
_cell.angle_beta   90.00
_cell.angle_gamma   90.00
#
_symmetry.space_group_name_H-M   'P 1'
#
loop_
_entity.id
_entity.type
_entity.pdbx_description
1 polymer ?
#
loop_
_entity_poly.entity_id
_entity_poly.type
_entity_poly.pdbx_seq_one_letter_code
_entity_poly.pdbx_strand_id
1 'polypeptide(L)'
;MPATGLPRPASADEKPLRIPNLNQTQLSCRRNPLQRFARSRLPLPVKLCALLLVYSLASGLFLLLATPPFQTPDALAHFFRSAQIADGHWLGQRYDDTSGGDVDASAIAFANAYSLIPFHMEAKATSALRTATDDLVWSGRMERVSFPNTAIYPAFAYVPQVLAIAAGRVAGMRIHTTYALACAAGLVFSIALTALAVAISRRTSILIFATGLLPTTMMT
;
A
#
# COMPACT_ATOMS: atom_id res chain seq x y z
N MET A 1 -26.08 -49.34 -98.46
CA MET A 1 -24.83 -49.42 -97.68
C MET A 1 -25.18 -49.51 -96.20
N PRO A 2 -24.46 -50.31 -95.39
CA PRO A 2 -25.09 -51.13 -94.37
C PRO A 2 -24.87 -50.67 -92.91
N ALA A 3 -25.83 -51.11 -92.08
CA ALA A 3 -25.79 -51.55 -90.68
C ALA A 3 -25.02 -50.75 -89.61
N THR A 4 -25.67 -50.49 -88.47
CA THR A 4 -25.42 -51.25 -87.21
C THR A 4 -26.15 -50.64 -86.00
N GLY A 5 -26.59 -51.51 -85.07
CA GLY A 5 -26.70 -51.16 -83.66
C GLY A 5 -28.08 -51.34 -83.00
N LEU A 6 -28.38 -52.57 -82.57
CA LEU A 6 -29.41 -52.85 -81.54
C LEU A 6 -29.03 -52.19 -80.20
N PRO A 7 -29.95 -51.58 -79.44
CA PRO A 7 -29.65 -51.06 -78.11
C PRO A 7 -29.76 -52.17 -77.03
N ARG A 8 -28.75 -52.26 -76.16
CA ARG A 8 -28.75 -53.09 -74.93
C ARG A 8 -29.20 -52.25 -73.71
N PRO A 9 -29.75 -52.90 -72.66
CA PRO A 9 -30.68 -52.28 -71.73
C PRO A 9 -30.03 -51.61 -70.51
N ALA A 10 -30.87 -50.82 -69.85
CA ALA A 10 -30.63 -49.98 -68.68
C ALA A 10 -29.99 -50.71 -67.48
N SER A 11 -29.06 -50.02 -66.82
CA SER A 11 -28.56 -50.37 -65.49
C SER A 11 -28.81 -49.20 -64.50
N ALA A 12 -29.77 -49.46 -63.61
CA ALA A 12 -29.91 -49.02 -62.23
C ALA A 12 -29.51 -47.57 -61.84
N ASP A 13 -30.57 -46.81 -61.49
CA ASP A 13 -30.57 -45.69 -60.55
C ASP A 13 -29.86 -46.03 -59.23
N GLU A 14 -28.71 -45.43 -58.97
CA GLU A 14 -28.23 -45.19 -57.61
C GLU A 14 -28.29 -43.68 -57.33
N LYS A 15 -29.22 -43.29 -56.46
CA LYS A 15 -29.37 -41.92 -55.99
C LYS A 15 -28.56 -41.76 -54.69
N PRO A 16 -27.46 -40.98 -54.66
CA PRO A 16 -26.79 -40.72 -53.40
C PRO A 16 -27.64 -39.78 -52.53
N LEU A 17 -27.82 -40.20 -51.27
CA LEU A 17 -28.52 -39.47 -50.22
C LEU A 17 -27.87 -38.09 -50.00
N ARG A 18 -28.56 -37.01 -50.39
CA ARG A 18 -28.14 -35.62 -50.11
C ARG A 18 -28.31 -35.34 -48.62
N ILE A 19 -27.21 -35.34 -47.87
CA ILE A 19 -27.17 -34.79 -46.52
C ILE A 19 -27.16 -33.25 -46.64
N PRO A 20 -28.10 -32.52 -46.01
CA PRO A 20 -28.11 -31.07 -46.06
C PRO A 20 -26.85 -30.50 -45.39
N ASN A 21 -26.16 -29.62 -46.10
CA ASN A 21 -25.02 -28.86 -45.58
C ASN A 21 -25.49 -28.04 -44.36
N LEU A 22 -24.99 -28.38 -43.17
CA LEU A 22 -25.18 -27.57 -41.97
C LEU A 22 -24.43 -26.25 -42.18
N ASN A 23 -25.19 -25.20 -42.52
CA ASN A 23 -24.72 -23.85 -42.73
C ASN A 23 -23.78 -23.38 -41.59
N GLN A 24 -22.58 -22.93 -41.96
CA GLN A 24 -21.56 -22.36 -41.05
C GLN A 24 -22.06 -21.16 -40.23
N THR A 25 -23.21 -20.58 -40.56
CA THR A 25 -23.82 -19.45 -39.83
C THR A 25 -24.24 -19.79 -38.41
N GLN A 26 -24.50 -21.06 -38.07
CA GLN A 26 -24.89 -21.48 -36.72
C GLN A 26 -23.70 -21.62 -35.74
N LEU A 27 -22.45 -21.69 -36.24
CA LEU A 27 -21.25 -21.80 -35.41
C LEU A 27 -20.74 -20.44 -34.87
N SER A 28 -21.26 -19.32 -35.36
CA SER A 28 -20.82 -17.99 -34.92
C SER A 28 -21.46 -17.51 -33.61
N CYS A 29 -22.57 -18.13 -33.17
CA CYS A 29 -23.38 -17.67 -32.04
C CYS A 29 -23.14 -18.41 -30.72
N ARG A 30 -22.06 -19.20 -30.60
CA ARG A 30 -21.72 -19.94 -29.37
C ARG A 30 -20.36 -19.53 -28.78
N ARG A 31 -20.02 -18.24 -28.81
CA ARG A 31 -18.94 -17.73 -27.96
C ARG A 31 -19.43 -17.69 -26.52
N ASN A 32 -19.07 -18.72 -25.76
CA ASN A 32 -19.36 -18.90 -24.34
C ASN A 32 -19.10 -17.60 -23.56
N PRO A 33 -20.07 -17.03 -22.81
CA PRO A 33 -19.82 -15.86 -21.96
C PRO A 33 -18.74 -16.13 -20.90
N LEU A 34 -18.58 -17.40 -20.51
CA LEU A 34 -17.51 -17.87 -19.62
C LEU A 34 -16.10 -17.72 -20.23
N GLN A 35 -15.95 -17.83 -21.56
CA GLN A 35 -14.67 -17.57 -22.22
C GLN A 35 -14.33 -16.06 -22.30
N ARG A 36 -15.34 -15.19 -22.17
CA ARG A 36 -15.16 -13.73 -22.13
C ARG A 36 -14.57 -13.28 -20.78
N PHE A 37 -14.94 -13.95 -19.69
CA PHE A 37 -14.36 -13.72 -18.37
C PHE A 37 -12.93 -14.28 -18.25
N ALA A 38 -12.69 -15.48 -18.78
CA ALA A 38 -11.38 -16.17 -18.71
C ALA A 38 -10.24 -15.49 -19.49
N ARG A 39 -10.55 -14.50 -20.34
CA ARG A 39 -9.56 -13.76 -21.16
C ARG A 39 -9.52 -12.26 -20.90
N SER A 40 -10.16 -11.77 -19.84
CA SER A 40 -10.01 -10.37 -19.45
C SER A 40 -8.57 -10.13 -18.99
N ARG A 41 -7.69 -9.77 -19.92
CA ARG A 41 -6.37 -9.26 -19.58
C ARG A 41 -6.63 -7.91 -18.92
N LEU A 42 -6.67 -7.88 -17.59
CA LEU A 42 -6.70 -6.64 -16.82
C LEU A 42 -5.65 -5.68 -17.41
N PRO A 43 -5.97 -4.39 -17.58
CA PRO A 43 -5.02 -3.44 -18.10
C PRO A 43 -3.77 -3.42 -17.21
N LEU A 44 -2.59 -3.26 -17.80
CA LEU A 44 -1.31 -3.33 -17.09
C LEU A 44 -1.29 -2.50 -15.78
N PRO A 45 -1.80 -1.26 -15.73
CA PRO A 45 -1.87 -0.48 -14.49
C PRO A 45 -2.65 -1.18 -13.38
N VAL A 46 -3.77 -1.85 -13.67
CA VAL A 46 -4.57 -2.55 -12.67
C VAL A 46 -3.81 -3.75 -12.10
N LYS A 47 -3.05 -4.47 -12.93
CA LYS A 47 -2.18 -5.56 -12.46
C LYS A 47 -1.06 -5.04 -11.57
N LEU A 48 -0.43 -3.92 -11.96
CA LEU A 48 0.62 -3.28 -11.16
C LEU A 48 0.08 -2.78 -9.82
N CYS A 49 -1.10 -2.15 -9.79
CA CYS A 49 -1.75 -1.75 -8.55
C CYS A 49 -2.04 -2.95 -7.64
N ALA A 50 -2.58 -4.05 -8.18
CA ALA A 50 -2.84 -5.25 -7.38
C ALA A 50 -1.55 -5.83 -6.78
N LEU A 51 -0.48 -5.92 -7.57
CA LEU A 51 0.83 -6.39 -7.10
C LEU A 51 1.41 -5.45 -6.04
N LEU A 52 1.34 -4.13 -6.26
CA LEU A 52 1.78 -3.12 -5.33
C LEU A 52 1.03 -3.27 -4.00
N LEU A 53 -0.29 -3.35 -4.02
CA LEU A 53 -1.12 -3.47 -2.82
C LEU A 53 -0.75 -4.71 -2.01
N VAL A 54 -0.70 -5.89 -2.65
CA VAL A 54 -0.43 -7.15 -1.95
C VAL A 54 0.99 -7.14 -1.37
N TYR A 55 1.98 -6.78 -2.18
CA TYR A 55 3.37 -6.72 -1.72
C TYR A 55 3.52 -5.70 -0.59
N SER A 56 2.96 -4.51 -0.77
CA SER A 56 3.20 -3.39 0.14
C SER A 56 2.51 -3.51 1.47
N LEU A 57 1.29 -4.03 1.48
CA LEU A 57 0.60 -4.31 2.73
C LEU A 57 1.31 -5.44 3.48
N ALA A 58 1.74 -6.51 2.78
CA ALA A 58 2.41 -7.62 3.43
C ALA A 58 3.77 -7.21 4.03
N SER A 59 4.64 -6.57 3.24
CA SER A 59 5.96 -6.15 3.71
C SER A 59 5.88 -5.00 4.72
N GLY A 60 5.02 -4.01 4.48
CA GLY A 60 4.82 -2.88 5.38
C GLY A 60 4.26 -3.30 6.73
N LEU A 61 3.26 -4.20 6.75
CA LEU A 61 2.73 -4.73 8.01
C LEU A 61 3.75 -5.58 8.74
N PHE A 62 4.50 -6.44 8.02
CA PHE A 62 5.60 -7.19 8.61
C PHE A 62 6.61 -6.26 9.28
N LEU A 63 7.04 -5.20 8.58
CA LEU A 63 8.01 -4.24 9.11
C LEU A 63 7.45 -3.43 10.28
N LEU A 64 6.18 -3.02 10.24
CA LEU A 64 5.53 -2.33 11.36
C LEU A 64 5.51 -3.19 12.63
N LEU A 65 5.33 -4.51 12.49
CA LEU A 65 5.29 -5.44 13.63
C LEU A 65 6.68 -5.89 14.08
N ALA A 66 7.62 -6.05 13.14
CA ALA A 66 8.96 -6.56 13.41
C ALA A 66 9.92 -5.46 13.89
N THR A 67 9.76 -4.24 13.41
CA THR A 67 10.63 -3.10 13.72
C THR A 67 10.17 -2.45 15.03
N PRO A 68 11.01 -2.41 16.08
CA PRO A 68 10.67 -1.69 17.30
C PRO A 68 10.44 -0.19 17.05
N PRO A 69 9.76 0.52 17.96
CA PRO A 69 9.59 1.96 17.86
C PRO A 69 10.90 2.71 17.62
N PHE A 70 10.83 3.71 16.74
CA PHE A 70 11.91 4.67 16.45
C PHE A 70 13.20 4.07 15.87
N GLN A 71 13.16 2.86 15.30
CA GLN A 71 14.35 2.22 14.71
C GLN A 71 14.58 2.57 13.23
N THR A 72 13.62 3.21 12.58
CA THR A 72 13.81 3.78 11.24
C THR A 72 14.49 5.15 11.37
N PRO A 73 15.42 5.53 10.45
CA PRO A 73 16.02 6.86 10.45
C PRO A 73 14.97 7.97 10.55
N ASP A 74 15.23 8.96 11.40
CA ASP A 74 14.38 10.14 11.61
C ASP A 74 12.93 9.90 12.08
N ALA A 75 12.53 8.65 12.33
CA ALA A 75 11.15 8.31 12.74
C ALA A 75 10.74 9.03 14.03
N LEU A 76 11.68 9.21 14.96
CA LEU A 76 11.44 9.94 16.19
C LEU A 76 11.07 11.41 15.91
N ALA A 77 11.85 12.07 15.06
CA ALA A 77 11.62 13.47 14.70
C ALA A 77 10.28 13.65 13.99
N HIS A 78 9.94 12.76 13.05
CA HIS A 78 8.64 12.78 12.38
C HIS A 78 7.47 12.51 13.33
N PHE A 79 7.63 11.62 14.32
CA PHE A 79 6.61 11.39 15.34
C PHE A 79 6.38 12.62 16.21
N PHE A 80 7.46 13.27 16.69
CA PHE A 80 7.35 14.50 17.46
C PHE A 80 6.73 15.65 16.66
N ARG A 81 7.13 15.82 15.39
CA ARG A 81 6.51 16.81 14.51
C ARG A 81 5.01 16.53 14.31
N SER A 82 4.64 15.28 14.09
CA SER A 82 3.23 14.88 13.96
C SER A 82 2.42 15.13 15.23
N ALA A 83 2.99 14.81 16.39
CA ALA A 83 2.36 15.06 17.70
C ALA A 83 2.17 16.57 17.94
N GLN A 84 3.20 17.37 17.67
CA GLN A 84 3.12 18.84 17.75
C GLN A 84 2.00 19.39 16.86
N ILE A 85 1.88 18.92 15.62
CA ILE A 85 0.82 19.37 14.69
C ILE A 85 -0.56 18.93 15.20
N ALA A 86 -0.67 17.72 15.79
CA ALA A 86 -1.90 17.23 16.40
C ALA A 86 -2.34 18.09 17.61
N ASP A 87 -1.40 18.77 18.29
CA ASP A 87 -1.66 19.78 19.33
C ASP A 87 -2.01 21.17 18.76
N GLY A 88 -2.18 21.29 17.44
CA GLY A 88 -2.59 22.54 16.78
C GLY A 88 -1.45 23.46 16.36
N HIS A 89 -0.19 23.02 16.47
CA HIS A 89 0.97 23.82 16.08
C HIS A 89 1.42 23.52 14.65
N TRP A 90 0.85 24.28 13.70
CA TRP A 90 1.10 24.07 12.26
C TRP A 90 2.51 24.44 11.83
N LEU A 91 3.15 25.38 12.51
CA LEU A 91 4.52 25.82 12.24
C LEU A 91 5.48 25.22 13.26
N GLY A 92 6.68 24.85 12.81
CA GLY A 92 7.78 24.51 13.72
C GLY A 92 8.23 25.75 14.48
N GLN A 93 8.74 25.55 15.70
CA GLN A 93 9.30 26.61 16.53
C GLN A 93 10.81 26.67 16.34
N ARG A 94 11.37 27.88 16.27
CA ARG A 94 12.82 28.10 16.25
C ARG A 94 13.28 28.50 17.66
N TYR A 95 14.36 27.89 18.10
CA TYR A 95 15.08 28.23 19.33
C TYR A 95 16.47 28.74 18.96
N ASP A 96 17.21 29.30 19.92
CA ASP A 96 18.49 29.97 19.65
C ASP A 96 19.48 29.05 18.90
N ASP A 97 19.64 27.81 19.36
CA ASP A 97 20.59 26.84 18.80
C ASP A 97 19.93 25.70 18.01
N THR A 98 18.59 25.64 17.95
CA THR A 98 17.89 24.49 17.34
C THR A 98 16.47 24.82 16.88
N SER A 99 15.71 23.82 16.43
CA SER A 99 14.31 23.97 16.06
C SER A 99 13.52 22.74 16.46
N GLY A 100 12.23 22.91 16.77
CA GLY A 100 11.38 21.85 17.28
C GLY A 100 10.01 22.36 17.72
N GLY A 101 9.59 21.95 18.92
CA GLY A 101 8.26 22.26 19.42
C GLY A 101 7.97 21.63 20.77
N ASP A 102 6.79 21.95 21.29
CA ASP A 102 6.26 21.35 22.50
C ASP A 102 5.51 20.06 22.16
N VAL A 103 5.80 18.99 22.90
CA VAL A 103 5.24 17.64 22.73
C VAL A 103 4.93 17.06 24.10
N ASP A 104 3.95 16.15 24.18
CA ASP A 104 3.57 15.49 25.44
C ASP A 104 4.76 14.77 26.12
N ALA A 105 4.90 14.98 27.42
CA ALA A 105 5.94 14.39 28.26
C ALA A 105 5.95 12.87 28.22
N SER A 106 4.78 12.22 28.13
CA SER A 106 4.69 10.76 28.00
C SER A 106 5.19 10.27 26.64
N ALA A 107 5.01 11.05 25.57
CA ALA A 107 5.56 10.72 24.27
C ALA A 107 7.09 10.83 24.27
N ILE A 108 7.65 11.81 24.98
CA ILE A 108 9.09 11.96 25.20
C ILE A 108 9.62 10.81 26.07
N ALA A 109 8.94 10.46 27.16
CA ALA A 109 9.31 9.32 28.01
C ALA A 109 9.31 7.99 27.24
N PHE A 110 8.29 7.79 26.39
CA PHE A 110 8.23 6.65 25.48
C PHE A 110 9.42 6.64 24.53
N ALA A 111 9.75 7.77 23.89
CA ALA A 111 10.91 7.87 23.01
C ALA A 111 12.25 7.59 23.72
N ASN A 112 12.46 8.15 24.90
CA ASN A 112 13.67 7.96 25.69
C ASN A 112 13.89 6.50 26.10
N ALA A 113 12.80 5.74 26.30
CA ALA A 113 12.91 4.31 26.58
C ALA A 113 13.58 3.53 25.43
N TYR A 114 13.41 3.99 24.18
CA TYR A 114 13.99 3.36 22.99
C TYR A 114 15.27 4.04 22.47
N SER A 115 15.75 5.12 23.11
CA SER A 115 16.86 5.93 22.60
C SER A 115 18.23 5.26 22.67
N LEU A 116 18.37 4.20 23.46
CA LEU A 116 19.61 3.45 23.61
C LEU A 116 19.83 2.38 22.53
N ILE A 117 18.83 2.12 21.68
CA ILE A 117 18.88 1.07 20.66
C ILE A 117 19.51 1.55 19.34
N PRO A 118 19.18 2.75 18.82
CA PRO A 118 19.77 3.23 17.58
C PRO A 118 21.30 3.22 17.63
N PHE A 119 21.93 2.62 16.61
CA PHE A 119 23.39 2.48 16.47
C PHE A 119 24.09 1.60 17.53
N HIS A 120 23.33 0.89 18.37
CA HIS A 120 23.83 -0.03 19.39
C HIS A 120 23.34 -1.46 19.11
N MET A 121 24.15 -2.26 18.41
CA MET A 121 23.77 -3.60 17.93
C MET A 121 23.51 -4.59 19.09
N GLU A 122 24.17 -4.33 20.21
CA GLU A 122 24.07 -5.05 21.48
C GLU A 122 22.76 -4.77 22.21
N ALA A 123 22.18 -3.58 22.00
CA ALA A 123 20.92 -3.18 22.62
C ALA A 123 19.74 -3.72 21.79
N LYS A 124 18.79 -4.38 22.46
CA LYS A 124 17.59 -4.93 21.82
C LYS A 124 16.34 -4.47 22.55
N ALA A 125 15.24 -4.34 21.80
CA ALA A 125 13.93 -4.11 22.38
C ALA A 125 13.46 -5.36 23.15
N THR A 126 13.77 -5.42 24.44
CA THR A 126 13.41 -6.53 25.33
C THR A 126 11.92 -6.51 25.65
N SER A 127 11.37 -7.65 26.10
CA SER A 127 10.01 -7.72 26.63
C SER A 127 9.84 -6.79 27.84
N ALA A 128 10.85 -6.72 28.72
CA ALA A 128 10.83 -5.82 29.88
C ALA A 128 10.69 -4.34 29.47
N LEU A 129 11.38 -3.90 28.41
CA LEU A 129 11.24 -2.54 27.89
C LEU A 129 9.83 -2.27 27.36
N ARG A 130 9.25 -3.24 26.63
CA ARG A 130 7.88 -3.14 26.13
C ARG A 130 6.89 -3.02 27.29
N THR A 131 6.99 -3.89 28.30
CA THR A 131 6.14 -3.83 29.49
C THR A 131 6.30 -2.51 30.25
N ALA A 132 7.52 -1.99 30.38
CA ALA A 132 7.78 -0.73 31.08
C ALA A 132 7.17 0.50 30.38
N THR A 133 6.93 0.42 29.07
CA THR A 133 6.36 1.50 28.26
C THR A 133 4.89 1.31 27.93
N ASP A 134 4.34 0.14 28.22
CA ASP A 134 3.01 -0.28 27.78
C ASP A 134 1.91 0.57 28.42
N ASP A 135 2.10 1.00 29.67
CA ASP A 135 1.14 1.79 30.44
C ASP A 135 1.25 3.31 30.22
N LEU A 136 2.16 3.77 29.36
CA LEU A 136 2.27 5.20 29.06
C LEU A 136 1.04 5.68 28.28
N VAL A 137 0.34 6.64 28.87
CA VAL A 137 -0.81 7.35 28.28
C VAL A 137 -0.45 8.83 28.11
N TRP A 138 -1.09 9.50 27.17
CA TRP A 138 -0.97 10.95 26.96
C TRP A 138 -1.24 11.71 28.26
N SER A 139 -0.23 12.45 28.74
CA SER A 139 -0.28 13.13 30.04
C SER A 139 -0.94 14.51 29.98
N GLY A 140 -1.00 15.12 28.79
CA GLY A 140 -1.37 16.51 28.58
C GLY A 140 -0.28 17.50 29.02
N ARG A 141 0.80 17.05 29.66
CA ARG A 141 1.93 17.91 30.03
C ARG A 141 2.83 18.09 28.82
N MET A 142 2.96 19.32 28.35
CA MET A 142 3.79 19.65 27.20
C MET A 142 5.21 20.00 27.63
N GLU A 143 6.19 19.45 26.92
CA GLU A 143 7.61 19.67 27.14
C GLU A 143 8.29 19.99 25.81
N ARG A 144 9.27 20.89 25.88
CA ARG A 144 10.02 21.34 24.72
C ARG A 144 10.99 20.25 24.26
N VAL A 145 10.91 19.88 22.99
CA VAL A 145 11.82 18.93 22.36
C VAL A 145 12.33 19.45 21.01
N SER A 146 13.55 19.05 20.68
CA SER A 146 14.25 19.43 19.45
C SER A 146 14.07 18.35 18.37
N PHE A 147 13.71 18.78 17.16
CA PHE A 147 13.60 17.93 15.96
C PHE A 147 13.87 18.77 14.69
N PRO A 148 15.08 19.34 14.56
CA PRO A 148 15.37 20.40 13.61
C PRO A 148 15.26 19.96 12.15
N ASN A 149 15.56 18.69 11.87
CA ASN A 149 15.44 18.09 10.54
C ASN A 149 14.00 18.02 10.02
N THR A 150 13.00 18.03 10.90
CA THR A 150 11.59 17.90 10.49
C THR A 150 10.73 19.14 10.77
N ALA A 151 11.20 20.06 11.62
CA ALA A 151 10.50 21.30 11.95
C ALA A 151 10.21 22.19 10.72
N ILE A 152 11.05 22.10 9.68
CA ILE A 152 10.89 22.86 8.42
C ILE A 152 9.76 22.32 7.54
N TYR A 153 9.33 21.06 7.71
CA TYR A 153 8.33 20.46 6.84
C TYR A 153 6.92 20.99 7.13
N PRO A 154 6.11 21.17 6.06
CA PRO A 154 4.77 21.71 6.20
C PRO A 154 3.82 20.71 6.87
N ALA A 155 2.87 21.23 7.65
CA ALA A 155 1.94 20.41 8.42
C ALA A 155 1.10 19.46 7.56
N PHE A 156 0.73 19.85 6.33
CA PHE A 156 -0.10 19.02 5.46
C PHE A 156 0.58 17.69 5.07
N ALA A 157 1.91 17.60 5.13
CA ALA A 157 2.64 16.36 4.83
C ALA A 157 2.41 15.28 5.90
N TYR A 158 1.88 15.65 7.07
CA TYR A 158 1.68 14.77 8.22
C TYR A 158 0.21 14.46 8.49
N VAL A 159 -0.71 14.86 7.61
CA VAL A 159 -2.15 14.68 7.83
C VAL A 159 -2.53 13.24 8.23
N PRO A 160 -2.03 12.18 7.57
CA PRO A 160 -2.35 10.81 7.98
C PRO A 160 -1.94 10.49 9.43
N GLN A 161 -0.71 10.84 9.79
CA GLN A 161 -0.13 10.61 11.11
C GLN A 161 -0.83 11.46 12.17
N VAL A 162 -1.13 12.73 11.87
CA VAL A 162 -1.83 13.67 12.75
C VAL A 162 -3.24 13.15 13.06
N LEU A 163 -3.98 12.67 12.05
CA LEU A 163 -5.32 12.11 12.25
C LEU A 163 -5.29 10.87 13.13
N ALA A 164 -4.31 9.98 12.92
CA ALA A 164 -4.11 8.81 13.76
C ALA A 164 -3.77 9.18 15.21
N ILE A 165 -2.86 10.15 15.41
CA ILE A 165 -2.48 10.62 16.75
C ILE A 165 -3.66 11.28 17.45
N ALA A 166 -4.39 12.15 16.76
CA ALA A 166 -5.58 12.82 17.29
C ALA A 166 -6.66 11.79 17.69
N ALA A 167 -6.93 10.80 16.83
CA ALA A 167 -7.87 9.73 17.13
C ALA A 167 -7.42 8.90 18.34
N GLY A 168 -6.13 8.54 18.44
CA GLY A 168 -5.58 7.81 19.57
C GLY A 168 -5.71 8.58 20.88
N ARG A 169 -5.40 9.88 20.86
CA ARG A 169 -5.55 10.77 22.03
C ARG A 169 -7.01 10.88 22.49
N VAL A 170 -7.94 11.13 21.58
CA VAL A 170 -9.38 11.24 21.90
C VAL A 170 -9.93 9.92 22.44
N ALA A 171 -9.46 8.78 21.91
CA ALA A 171 -9.83 7.45 22.39
C ALA A 171 -9.12 7.02 23.68
N GLY A 172 -8.26 7.86 24.27
CA GLY A 172 -7.50 7.53 25.48
C GLY A 172 -6.51 6.38 25.28
N MET A 173 -6.03 6.17 24.05
CA MET A 173 -5.10 5.10 23.72
C MET A 173 -3.71 5.35 24.34
N ARG A 174 -3.00 4.25 24.61
CA ARG A 174 -1.60 4.28 25.05
C ARG A 174 -0.71 4.88 23.96
N ILE A 175 0.46 5.39 24.35
CA ILE A 175 1.42 6.01 23.42
C ILE A 175 1.87 4.98 22.37
N HIS A 176 2.18 3.75 22.78
CA HIS A 176 2.64 2.70 21.87
C HIS A 176 1.58 2.36 20.79
N THR A 177 0.31 2.23 21.18
CA THR A 177 -0.80 1.97 20.24
C THR A 177 -1.01 3.15 19.30
N THR A 178 -0.89 4.37 19.81
CA THR A 178 -1.05 5.59 19.01
C THR A 178 0.08 5.72 17.98
N TYR A 179 1.32 5.42 18.38
CA TYR A 179 2.48 5.36 17.49
C TYR A 179 2.27 4.32 16.38
N ALA A 180 1.87 3.09 16.72
CA ALA A 180 1.60 2.05 15.74
C ALA A 180 0.49 2.44 14.75
N LEU A 181 -0.58 3.09 15.23
CA LEU A 181 -1.65 3.61 14.38
C LEU A 181 -1.15 4.71 13.44
N ALA A 182 -0.27 5.60 13.92
CA ALA A 182 0.33 6.64 13.09
C ALA A 182 1.19 6.05 11.97
N CYS A 183 2.02 5.04 12.28
CA CYS A 183 2.77 4.31 11.27
C CYS A 183 1.86 3.58 10.27
N ALA A 184 0.80 2.93 10.74
CA ALA A 184 -0.16 2.25 9.88
C ALA A 184 -0.89 3.24 8.96
N ALA A 185 -1.24 4.43 9.45
CA ALA A 185 -1.86 5.48 8.66
C ALA A 185 -0.91 6.00 7.56
N GLY A 186 0.37 6.22 7.90
CA GLY A 186 1.41 6.58 6.92
C GLY A 186 1.57 5.52 5.82
N LEU A 187 1.67 4.25 6.21
CA LEU A 187 1.75 3.11 5.30
C LEU A 187 0.55 3.05 4.34
N VAL A 188 -0.68 3.06 4.87
CA VAL A 188 -1.90 2.96 4.04
C VAL A 188 -2.01 4.16 3.11
N PHE A 189 -1.70 5.36 3.59
CA PHE A 189 -1.76 6.58 2.79
C PHE A 189 -0.72 6.60 1.66
N SER A 190 0.53 6.21 1.95
CA SER A 190 1.59 6.11 0.94
C SER A 190 1.23 5.08 -0.15
N ILE A 191 0.71 3.92 0.25
CA ILE A 191 0.25 2.88 -0.68
C ILE A 191 -0.89 3.42 -1.55
N ALA A 192 -1.88 4.10 -0.95
CA ALA A 192 -3.02 4.66 -1.68
C ALA A 192 -2.59 5.72 -2.70
N LEU A 193 -1.70 6.65 -2.31
CA LEU A 193 -1.15 7.66 -3.21
C LEU A 193 -0.35 7.04 -4.36
N THR A 194 0.49 6.05 -4.07
CA THR A 194 1.29 5.35 -5.08
C THR A 194 0.39 4.57 -6.04
N ALA A 195 -0.62 3.86 -5.53
CA ALA A 195 -1.59 3.14 -6.35
C ALA A 195 -2.41 4.09 -7.24
N LEU A 196 -2.80 5.26 -6.72
CA LEU A 196 -3.47 6.30 -7.49
C LEU A 196 -2.56 6.84 -8.59
N ALA A 197 -1.29 7.11 -8.28
CA ALA A 197 -0.31 7.57 -9.26
C ALA A 197 -0.08 6.54 -10.38
N VAL A 198 -0.03 5.24 -10.06
CA VAL A 198 0.07 4.14 -11.05
C VAL A 198 -1.20 4.04 -11.88
N ALA A 199 -2.38 4.19 -11.27
CA ALA A 199 -3.67 4.10 -11.97
C ALA A 199 -3.87 5.24 -12.99
N ILE A 200 -3.42 6.46 -12.67
CA ILE A 200 -3.51 7.63 -13.55
C ILE A 200 -2.42 7.59 -14.63
N SER A 201 -1.24 7.05 -14.32
CA SER A 201 -0.10 7.05 -15.23
C SER A 201 -0.20 5.97 -16.30
N ARG A 202 -0.22 6.37 -17.58
CA ARG A 202 -0.25 5.42 -18.71
C ARG A 202 1.12 4.92 -19.16
N ARG A 203 2.11 5.82 -19.26
CA ARG A 203 3.45 5.48 -19.79
C ARG A 203 4.50 5.25 -18.69
N THR A 204 4.38 5.94 -17.57
CA THR A 204 5.35 5.93 -16.46
C THR A 204 4.98 4.97 -15.34
N SER A 205 3.87 4.21 -15.47
CA SER A 205 3.36 3.31 -14.42
C SER A 205 4.39 2.32 -13.91
N ILE A 206 5.28 1.82 -14.78
CA ILE A 206 6.34 0.87 -14.41
C ILE A 206 7.39 1.54 -13.54
N LEU A 207 7.78 2.78 -13.84
CA LEU A 207 8.77 3.53 -13.06
C LEU A 207 8.23 3.93 -11.68
N ILE A 208 6.96 4.36 -11.63
CA ILE A 208 6.27 4.69 -10.38
C ILE A 208 6.10 3.41 -9.53
N PHE A 209 5.73 2.30 -10.15
CA PHE A 209 5.67 1.01 -9.47
C PHE A 209 7.03 0.60 -8.92
N ALA A 210 8.10 0.66 -9.72
CA ALA A 210 9.45 0.27 -9.29
C ALA A 210 9.96 1.12 -8.12
N THR A 211 9.71 2.43 -8.15
CA THR A 211 10.07 3.34 -7.05
C THR A 211 9.18 3.16 -5.82
N GLY A 212 7.90 2.86 -6.02
CA GLY A 212 6.95 2.55 -4.94
C GLY A 212 7.25 1.25 -4.19
N LEU A 213 7.98 0.32 -4.82
CA LEU A 213 8.45 -0.92 -4.18
C LEU A 213 9.73 -0.73 -3.35
N LEU A 214 10.36 0.44 -3.37
CA LEU A 214 11.53 0.68 -2.55
C LEU A 214 11.12 0.70 -1.06
N PRO A 215 11.90 0.07 -0.16
CA PRO A 215 11.53 -0.04 1.25
C PRO A 215 11.26 1.31 1.93
N THR A 216 12.02 2.34 1.54
CA THR A 216 11.90 3.69 2.10
C THR A 216 10.59 4.37 1.74
N THR A 217 10.01 4.07 0.57
CA THR A 217 8.72 4.66 0.14
C THR A 217 7.54 4.08 0.93
N MET A 218 7.75 2.91 1.53
CA MET A 218 6.71 2.12 2.17
C MET A 218 6.67 2.31 3.69
N MET A 219 7.77 2.79 4.29
CA MET A 219 7.91 3.00 5.73
C MET A 219 8.17 4.48 6.09
N THR A 220 7.22 5.36 5.76
CA THR A 220 7.20 6.77 6.23
C THR A 220 5.94 7.06 7.02
#